data_AF-A0A183V6P2-F1
#
_entry.id   AF-A0A183V6P2-F1
#
_cell.length_a   1.000
_cell.length_b   1.000
_cell.length_c   1.000
_cell.angle_alpha   90.00
_cell.angle_beta   90.00
_cell.angle_gamma   90.00
#
_symmetry.space_group_name_H-M   'P 1'
#
loop_
_entity.id
_entity.type
_entity.pdbx_description
1 polymer ?
#
loop_
_entity_poly.entity_id
_entity_poly.type
_entity_poly.pdbx_seq_one_letter_code
_entity_poly.pdbx_strand_id
1 'polypeptide(L)'
;MLFKVSCNVNMLKLIQVGFTLTDKEGNLPPSGDVWQFNFQFSLNDDMYSQESVELLRSAGIDFSRHLVEGIRMADFGELLTTSGLIVDEHVTWLTFHSGYDFGYLMRSIMLQELPKEESQFFHFHKTLFPRSYDIKMLMKQPGPVSAKLRGGLQEVADQLQVVRTGKQHQAGSDSLLTAQTFFKIKQRFFEDNWDQIAPTVEGHLYGLGNTLSSTSPFVQNTDVPTPEPHTSSTPES
;
A
#
# COMPACT_ATOMS: atom_id res chain seq x y z
N MET A 1 2.73 15.81 5.03
CA MET A 1 2.97 14.52 5.71
C MET A 1 4.17 13.80 5.12
N LEU A 2 4.42 13.93 3.80
CA LEU A 2 5.63 13.40 3.16
C LEU A 2 6.95 13.82 3.83
N PHE A 3 7.09 15.07 4.29
CA PHE A 3 8.31 15.49 4.99
C PHE A 3 8.66 14.56 6.17
N LYS A 4 7.65 14.12 6.95
CA LYS A 4 7.86 13.16 8.05
C LYS A 4 8.28 11.79 7.51
N VAL A 5 7.65 11.32 6.44
CA VAL A 5 8.02 10.06 5.76
C VAL A 5 9.46 10.12 5.28
N SER A 6 9.83 11.13 4.48
CA SER A 6 11.18 11.30 3.92
C SER A 6 12.24 11.39 5.03
N CYS A 7 12.04 12.23 6.05
CA CYS A 7 12.98 12.34 7.17
C CYS A 7 13.17 11.00 7.89
N ASN A 8 12.09 10.32 8.27
CA ASN A 8 12.17 9.06 9.01
C ASN A 8 12.74 7.93 8.15
N VAL A 9 12.29 7.80 6.90
CA VAL A 9 12.78 6.75 5.99
C VAL A 9 14.26 6.96 5.66
N ASN A 10 14.76 8.18 5.59
CA ASN A 10 16.20 8.42 5.36
C ASN A 10 17.04 8.14 6.63
N MET A 11 16.50 8.39 7.82
CA MET A 11 17.21 8.21 9.09
C MET A 11 17.19 6.77 9.61
N LEU A 12 16.06 6.08 9.48
CA LEU A 12 15.85 4.75 10.06
C LEU A 12 16.11 3.65 9.03
N LYS A 13 16.48 2.46 9.49
CA LYS A 13 16.64 1.28 8.63
C LYS A 13 15.36 0.44 8.62
N LEU A 14 15.07 -0.11 7.45
CA LEU A 14 14.05 -1.14 7.29
C LEU A 14 14.48 -2.40 8.05
N ILE A 15 13.55 -3.02 8.79
CA ILE A 15 13.81 -4.25 9.56
C ILE A 15 13.26 -5.47 8.81
N GLN A 16 12.03 -5.39 8.32
CA GLN A 16 11.40 -6.45 7.53
C GLN A 16 10.57 -5.89 6.37
N VAL A 17 10.46 -6.65 5.28
CA VAL A 17 9.44 -6.49 4.23
C VAL A 17 8.80 -7.85 3.96
N GLY A 18 7.49 -7.84 3.72
CA GLY A 18 6.74 -9.05 3.42
C GLY A 18 6.07 -8.94 2.06
N PHE A 19 6.25 -9.95 1.21
CA PHE A 19 5.59 -10.06 -0.08
C PHE A 19 4.70 -11.30 -0.10
N THR A 20 3.43 -11.09 -0.44
CA THR A 20 2.47 -12.16 -0.75
C THR A 20 2.12 -12.04 -2.21
N LEU A 21 2.31 -13.13 -2.97
CA LEU A 21 1.95 -13.19 -4.38
C LEU A 21 0.59 -13.88 -4.51
N THR A 22 -0.32 -13.27 -5.26
CA THR A 22 -1.62 -13.87 -5.59
C THR A 22 -1.91 -13.72 -7.08
N ASP A 23 -2.80 -14.55 -7.60
CA ASP A 23 -3.45 -14.29 -8.88
C ASP A 23 -4.47 -13.13 -8.78
N LYS A 24 -5.17 -12.86 -9.88
CA LYS A 24 -6.16 -11.78 -9.98
C LYS A 24 -7.47 -12.08 -9.21
N GLU A 25 -7.68 -13.33 -8.80
CA GLU A 25 -8.79 -13.79 -7.98
C GLU A 25 -8.44 -13.81 -6.47
N GLY A 26 -7.16 -13.64 -6.13
CA GLY A 26 -6.66 -13.64 -4.76
C GLY A 26 -6.22 -15.00 -4.24
N ASN A 27 -6.03 -15.98 -5.12
CA ASN A 27 -5.48 -17.27 -4.76
C ASN A 27 -3.96 -17.20 -4.68
N LEU A 28 -3.40 -17.86 -3.68
CA LEU A 28 -1.95 -18.07 -3.59
C LEU A 28 -1.49 -19.03 -4.69
N PRO A 29 -0.22 -18.94 -5.15
CA PRO A 29 0.35 -19.96 -6.00
C PRO A 29 0.30 -21.33 -5.30
N PRO A 30 0.37 -22.45 -6.03
CA PRO A 30 0.34 -23.79 -5.43
C PRO A 30 1.42 -24.03 -4.36
N SER A 31 2.53 -23.31 -4.43
CA SER A 31 3.62 -23.28 -3.44
C SER A 31 3.23 -22.60 -2.12
N GLY A 32 2.19 -21.76 -2.10
CA GLY A 32 1.80 -20.98 -0.94
C GLY A 32 2.77 -19.84 -0.62
N ASP A 33 3.48 -19.31 -1.62
CA ASP A 33 4.60 -18.39 -1.42
C ASP A 33 4.19 -17.08 -0.73
N VAL A 34 4.63 -16.94 0.52
CA VAL A 34 4.63 -15.71 1.30
C VAL A 34 6.04 -15.50 1.81
N TRP A 35 6.68 -14.43 1.34
CA TRP A 35 8.07 -14.12 1.66
C TRP A 35 8.16 -13.10 2.77
N GLN A 36 9.10 -13.32 3.70
CA GLN A 36 9.49 -12.36 4.72
C GLN A 36 10.99 -12.12 4.64
N PHE A 37 11.37 -10.95 4.13
CA PHE A 37 12.75 -10.51 4.03
C PHE A 37 13.15 -9.85 5.34
N ASN A 38 14.26 -10.31 5.94
CA ASN A 38 14.79 -9.82 7.20
C ASN A 38 16.08 -9.06 6.93
N PHE A 39 16.11 -7.76 7.23
CA PHE A 39 17.22 -6.88 6.86
C PHE A 39 18.25 -6.74 7.98
N GLN A 40 19.48 -6.40 7.59
CA GLN A 40 20.54 -6.16 8.56
C GLN A 40 20.21 -4.99 9.47
N PHE A 41 20.25 -5.21 10.79
CA PHE A 41 19.94 -4.19 11.79
C PHE A 41 20.78 -4.37 13.06
N SER A 42 21.39 -3.28 13.55
CA SER A 42 22.19 -3.24 14.78
C SER A 42 21.55 -2.33 15.82
N LEU A 43 21.19 -2.88 16.99
CA LEU A 43 20.69 -2.10 18.13
C LEU A 43 21.77 -1.22 18.79
N ASN A 44 23.03 -1.38 18.41
CA ASN A 44 24.13 -0.57 18.93
C ASN A 44 24.45 0.61 18.00
N ASP A 45 24.31 0.41 16.68
CA ASP A 45 24.79 1.38 15.68
C ASP A 45 23.65 2.12 14.98
N ASP A 46 22.48 1.49 14.83
CA ASP A 46 21.36 2.05 14.08
C ASP A 46 20.42 2.84 14.99
N MET A 47 19.82 3.90 14.43
CA MET A 47 18.79 4.67 15.14
C MET A 47 17.47 3.90 15.21
N TYR A 48 16.80 3.94 16.36
CA TYR A 48 15.48 3.35 16.57
C TYR A 48 14.69 4.08 17.66
N SER A 49 13.39 3.79 17.69
CA SER A 49 12.54 4.03 18.85
C SER A 49 12.55 2.81 19.78
N GLN A 50 12.76 3.04 21.07
CA GLN A 50 12.73 2.00 22.10
C GLN A 50 11.39 1.25 22.11
N GLU A 51 10.28 2.00 22.00
CA GLU A 51 8.92 1.45 21.95
C GLU A 51 8.74 0.52 20.74
N SER A 52 9.26 0.92 19.57
CA SER A 52 9.19 0.11 18.36
C SER A 52 10.01 -1.17 18.47
N VAL A 53 11.19 -1.12 19.10
CA VAL A 53 12.02 -2.32 19.34
C VAL A 53 11.34 -3.28 20.31
N GLU A 54 10.74 -2.78 21.38
CA GLU A 54 10.03 -3.60 22.35
C GLU A 54 8.80 -4.27 21.72
N LEU A 55 8.03 -3.51 20.94
CA LEU A 55 6.91 -4.05 20.15
C LEU A 55 7.40 -5.17 19.22
N LEU A 56 8.46 -4.94 18.45
CA LEU A 56 8.99 -5.94 17.51
C LEU A 56 9.56 -7.17 18.23
N ARG A 57 10.22 -7.01 19.37
CA ARG A 57 10.64 -8.15 20.22
C ARG A 57 9.45 -8.96 20.70
N SER A 58 8.39 -8.30 21.16
CA SER A 58 7.13 -8.99 21.54
C SER A 58 6.51 -9.71 20.34
N ALA A 59 6.64 -9.13 19.15
CA ALA A 59 6.27 -9.71 17.86
C ALA A 59 7.22 -10.85 17.40
N GLY A 60 8.26 -11.17 18.16
CA GLY A 60 9.17 -12.30 17.90
C GLY A 60 10.31 -12.00 16.94
N ILE A 61 10.65 -10.73 16.75
CA ILE A 61 11.83 -10.33 15.99
C ILE A 61 13.10 -10.65 16.78
N ASP A 62 13.97 -11.44 16.16
CA ASP A 62 15.28 -11.79 16.69
C ASP A 62 16.35 -10.83 16.15
N PHE A 63 16.58 -9.74 16.87
CA PHE A 63 17.56 -8.73 16.49
C PHE A 63 19.01 -9.26 16.44
N SER A 64 19.33 -10.33 17.16
CA SER A 64 20.65 -10.96 17.06
C SER A 64 20.85 -11.58 15.69
N ARG A 65 19.82 -12.25 15.14
CA ARG A 65 19.85 -12.77 13.77
C ARG A 65 19.82 -11.66 12.73
N HIS A 66 19.03 -10.60 12.92
CA HIS A 66 19.09 -9.43 12.02
C HIS A 66 20.50 -8.84 11.93
N LEU A 67 21.27 -8.79 13.02
CA LEU A 67 22.63 -8.27 13.00
C LEU A 67 23.59 -9.11 12.13
N VAL A 68 23.51 -10.45 12.24
CA VAL A 68 24.50 -11.37 11.64
C VAL A 68 24.07 -12.02 10.32
N GLU A 69 22.77 -12.23 10.12
CA GLU A 69 22.18 -12.94 8.97
C GLU A 69 21.33 -12.01 8.10
N GLY A 70 21.13 -10.75 8.52
CA GLY A 70 20.22 -9.84 7.84
C GLY A 70 20.68 -9.44 6.43
N ILE A 71 19.71 -9.29 5.54
CA ILE A 71 19.91 -8.89 4.15
C ILE A 71 20.37 -7.42 4.11
N ARG A 72 21.41 -7.13 3.32
CA ARG A 72 21.80 -5.74 3.06
C ARG A 72 20.75 -5.09 2.16
N MET A 73 20.33 -3.88 2.52
CA MET A 73 19.31 -3.15 1.76
C MET A 73 19.67 -2.97 0.28
N ALA A 74 20.96 -2.78 -0.03
CA ALA A 74 21.46 -2.67 -1.40
C ALA A 74 21.27 -3.96 -2.22
N ASP A 75 21.59 -5.12 -1.64
CA ASP A 75 21.42 -6.41 -2.32
C ASP A 75 19.94 -6.68 -2.62
N PHE A 76 19.06 -6.37 -1.67
CA PHE A 76 17.61 -6.47 -1.89
C PHE A 76 17.15 -5.54 -3.00
N GLY A 77 17.61 -4.28 -3.00
CA GLY A 77 17.26 -3.30 -4.03
C GLY A 77 17.69 -3.72 -5.43
N GLU A 78 18.90 -4.26 -5.57
CA GLU A 78 19.41 -4.81 -6.83
C GLU A 78 18.54 -5.95 -7.35
N LEU A 79 18.22 -6.93 -6.49
CA LEU A 79 17.38 -8.07 -6.86
C LEU A 79 15.94 -7.66 -7.16
N LEU A 80 15.37 -6.75 -6.37
CA LEU A 80 14.03 -6.22 -6.62
C LEU A 80 13.95 -5.51 -7.98
N THR A 81 14.99 -4.75 -8.34
CA THR A 81 15.05 -4.00 -9.61
C THR A 81 15.02 -4.92 -10.83
N THR A 82 15.58 -6.12 -10.71
CA THR A 82 15.67 -7.10 -11.83
C THR A 82 14.64 -8.24 -11.73
N SER A 83 13.76 -8.20 -10.73
CA SER A 83 12.79 -9.27 -10.44
C SER A 83 11.59 -9.34 -11.41
N GLY A 84 11.30 -8.25 -12.13
CA GLY A 84 10.07 -8.08 -12.89
C GLY A 84 8.85 -7.64 -12.07
N LEU A 85 8.99 -7.42 -10.75
CA LEU A 85 7.89 -6.98 -9.89
C LEU A 85 7.63 -5.46 -9.93
N ILE A 86 8.59 -4.69 -10.42
CA ILE A 86 8.50 -3.23 -10.53
C ILE A 86 8.47 -2.82 -12.00
N VAL A 87 7.93 -1.63 -12.29
CA VAL A 87 7.77 -1.04 -13.63
C VAL A 87 6.79 -1.78 -14.54
N ASP A 88 6.44 -3.04 -14.25
CA ASP A 88 5.47 -3.82 -15.02
C ASP A 88 4.02 -3.42 -14.69
N GLU A 89 3.26 -2.99 -15.71
CA GLU A 89 1.84 -2.61 -15.61
C GLU A 89 0.90 -3.81 -15.37
N HIS A 90 1.36 -5.04 -15.60
CA HIS A 90 0.63 -6.26 -15.28
C HIS A 90 0.71 -6.63 -13.79
N VAL A 91 1.67 -6.05 -13.04
CA VAL A 91 1.80 -6.26 -11.60
C VAL A 91 0.98 -5.22 -10.84
N THR A 92 0.14 -5.69 -9.92
CA THR A 92 -0.68 -4.83 -9.05
C THR A 92 -0.20 -4.93 -7.61
N TRP A 93 0.20 -3.80 -7.03
CA TRP A 93 0.66 -3.71 -5.65
C TRP A 93 -0.50 -3.45 -4.69
N LEU A 94 -0.72 -4.36 -3.73
CA LEU A 94 -1.77 -4.23 -2.70
C LEU A 94 -1.13 -3.84 -1.38
N THR A 95 -1.61 -2.76 -0.76
CA THR A 95 -0.96 -2.21 0.42
C THR A 95 -1.95 -1.67 1.46
N PHE A 96 -1.47 -1.30 2.65
CA PHE A 96 -2.29 -0.71 3.71
C PHE A 96 -1.53 0.44 4.39
N HIS A 97 -2.00 1.69 4.22
CA HIS A 97 -1.39 2.89 4.80
C HIS A 97 0.11 3.03 4.46
N SER A 98 0.41 2.97 3.17
CA SER A 98 1.70 2.48 2.66
C SER A 98 2.73 3.55 2.30
N GLY A 99 2.54 4.79 2.76
CA GLY A 99 3.46 5.88 2.46
C GLY A 99 4.91 5.60 2.90
N TYR A 100 5.07 5.00 4.08
CA TYR A 100 6.38 4.56 4.57
C TYR A 100 6.90 3.34 3.81
N ASP A 101 6.03 2.37 3.52
CA ASP A 101 6.39 1.12 2.86
C ASP A 101 6.99 1.39 1.47
N PHE A 102 6.29 2.15 0.63
CA PHE A 102 6.80 2.57 -0.67
C PHE A 102 8.04 3.45 -0.54
N GLY A 103 8.12 4.29 0.49
CA GLY A 103 9.32 5.06 0.79
C GLY A 103 10.54 4.15 0.98
N TYR A 104 10.43 3.10 1.79
CA TYR A 104 11.53 2.16 2.00
C TYR A 104 11.87 1.35 0.74
N LEU A 105 10.87 0.89 -0.02
CA LEU A 105 11.11 0.19 -1.29
C LEU A 105 11.85 1.09 -2.29
N MET A 106 11.40 2.33 -2.47
CA MET A 106 12.08 3.30 -3.34
C MET A 106 13.49 3.59 -2.86
N ARG A 107 13.70 3.78 -1.55
CA ARG A 107 15.05 3.98 -0.99
C ARG A 107 15.96 2.77 -1.25
N SER A 108 15.42 1.55 -1.15
CA SER A 108 16.20 0.34 -1.44
C SER A 108 16.63 0.26 -2.90
N ILE A 109 15.78 0.71 -3.83
CA ILE A 109 16.06 0.70 -5.28
C ILE A 109 17.02 1.84 -5.66
N MET A 110 16.75 3.07 -5.20
CA MET A 110 17.51 4.25 -5.60
C MET A 110 18.85 4.38 -4.87
N LEU A 111 18.97 3.79 -3.69
CA LEU A 111 20.12 3.94 -2.77
C LEU A 111 20.49 5.41 -2.51
N GLN A 112 19.48 6.27 -2.55
CA GLN A 112 19.57 7.71 -2.33
C GLN A 112 18.49 8.16 -1.35
N GLU A 113 18.63 9.37 -0.83
CA GLU A 113 17.59 9.99 -0.03
C GLU A 113 16.28 10.11 -0.83
N LEU A 114 15.16 9.88 -0.15
CA LEU A 114 13.86 10.13 -0.77
C LEU A 114 13.69 11.60 -1.17
N PRO A 115 13.00 11.87 -2.29
CA PRO A 115 12.69 13.24 -2.70
C PRO A 115 12.03 14.04 -1.58
N LYS A 116 12.44 15.29 -1.45
CA LYS A 116 11.83 16.24 -0.50
C LYS A 116 10.51 16.79 -1.02
N GLU A 117 10.37 16.87 -2.34
CA GLU A 117 9.16 17.34 -3.02
C GLU A 117 8.17 16.19 -3.25
N GLU A 118 6.90 16.42 -2.97
CA GLU A 118 5.86 15.41 -3.06
C GLU A 118 5.51 15.01 -4.49
N SER A 119 5.54 15.96 -5.43
CA SER A 119 5.38 15.68 -6.85
C SER A 119 6.43 14.68 -7.35
N GLN A 120 7.69 14.83 -6.93
CA GLN A 120 8.80 13.96 -7.30
C GLN A 120 8.65 12.58 -6.66
N PHE A 121 8.27 12.51 -5.38
CA PHE A 121 7.97 11.23 -4.72
C PHE A 121 6.89 10.45 -5.49
N PHE A 122 5.78 11.11 -5.86
CA PHE A 122 4.72 10.46 -6.63
C PHE A 122 5.12 10.14 -8.06
N HIS A 123 6.03 10.92 -8.66
CA HIS A 123 6.62 10.57 -9.96
C HIS A 123 7.39 9.24 -9.86
N PHE A 124 8.30 9.09 -8.90
CA PHE A 124 9.02 7.82 -8.71
C PHE A 124 8.08 6.67 -8.36
N HIS A 125 7.12 6.89 -7.47
CA HIS A 125 6.14 5.87 -7.10
C HIS A 125 5.37 5.37 -8.32
N LYS A 126 4.85 6.27 -9.17
CA LYS A 126 4.10 5.87 -10.38
C LYS A 126 4.97 5.19 -11.43
N THR A 127 6.23 5.59 -11.53
CA THR A 127 7.19 4.96 -12.46
C THR A 127 7.56 3.55 -12.01
N LEU A 128 7.81 3.33 -10.72
CA LEU A 128 8.25 2.04 -10.17
C LEU A 128 7.08 1.09 -9.88
N PHE A 129 5.92 1.62 -9.52
CA PHE A 129 4.74 0.86 -9.09
C PHE A 129 3.51 1.39 -9.86
N PRO A 130 3.41 1.10 -11.17
CA PRO A 130 2.42 1.72 -12.05
C PRO A 130 0.98 1.43 -11.63
N ARG A 131 0.72 0.25 -11.04
CA ARG A 131 -0.59 -0.10 -10.48
C ARG A 131 -0.47 -0.45 -9.02
N SER A 132 -1.08 0.36 -8.16
CA SER A 132 -1.13 0.12 -6.72
C SER A 132 -2.47 0.54 -6.10
N TYR A 133 -2.89 -0.19 -5.06
CA TYR A 133 -4.11 0.08 -4.31
C TYR A 133 -3.83 0.05 -2.81
N ASP A 134 -4.02 1.19 -2.15
CA ASP A 134 -3.98 1.27 -0.70
C ASP A 134 -5.37 1.00 -0.12
N ILE A 135 -5.50 -0.05 0.71
CA ILE A 135 -6.77 -0.44 1.34
C ILE A 135 -7.38 0.72 2.14
N LYS A 136 -6.57 1.60 2.74
CA LYS A 136 -7.11 2.78 3.44
C LYS A 136 -7.83 3.74 2.52
N MET A 137 -7.46 3.81 1.25
CA MET A 137 -8.17 4.59 0.24
C MET A 137 -9.48 3.91 -0.17
N LEU A 138 -9.49 2.58 -0.31
CA LEU A 138 -10.73 1.83 -0.54
C LEU A 138 -11.74 2.02 0.58
N MET A 139 -11.28 2.06 1.84
CA MET A 139 -12.12 2.30 3.01
C MET A 139 -12.82 3.68 3.01
N LYS A 140 -12.39 4.62 2.17
CA LYS A 140 -13.02 5.95 2.02
C LYS A 140 -14.16 5.97 1.00
N GLN A 141 -14.40 4.87 0.29
CA GLN A 141 -15.48 4.78 -0.67
C GLN A 141 -16.84 4.60 0.02
N PRO A 142 -17.95 5.01 -0.62
CA PRO A 142 -19.28 5.02 0.01
C PRO A 142 -19.71 3.69 0.66
N GLY A 143 -19.40 2.56 0.02
CA GLY A 143 -19.73 1.22 0.54
C GLY A 143 -19.07 0.93 1.90
N PRO A 144 -17.72 0.86 1.96
CA PRO A 144 -17.00 0.67 3.23
C PRO A 144 -17.31 1.72 4.31
N VAL A 145 -17.50 3.00 3.92
CA VAL A 145 -17.89 4.07 4.85
C VAL A 145 -19.26 3.79 5.47
N SER A 146 -20.26 3.41 4.66
CA SER A 146 -21.61 3.06 5.13
C SER A 146 -21.59 1.85 6.07
N ALA A 147 -20.71 0.89 5.79
CA ALA A 147 -20.46 -0.27 6.64
C ALA A 147 -19.60 0.05 7.89
N LYS A 148 -19.17 1.30 8.06
CA LYS A 148 -18.33 1.79 9.17
C LYS A 148 -16.98 1.07 9.27
N LEU A 149 -16.44 0.61 8.15
CA LEU A 149 -15.15 -0.06 8.10
C LEU A 149 -14.03 0.93 8.47
N ARG A 150 -13.41 0.73 9.63
CA ARG A 150 -12.42 1.66 10.20
C ARG A 150 -11.39 0.93 11.04
N GLY A 151 -10.30 1.61 11.36
CA GLY A 151 -9.25 1.05 12.22
C GLY A 151 -7.99 0.61 11.49
N GLY A 152 -7.08 -0.03 12.21
CA GLY A 152 -5.85 -0.66 11.69
C GLY A 152 -6.14 -1.93 10.88
N LEU A 153 -5.11 -2.50 10.25
CA LEU A 153 -5.25 -3.67 9.37
C LEU A 153 -5.95 -4.84 10.09
N GLN A 154 -5.53 -5.14 11.33
CA GLN A 154 -6.14 -6.21 12.12
C GLN A 154 -7.63 -5.95 12.39
N GLU A 155 -7.97 -4.74 12.83
CA GLU A 155 -9.37 -4.39 13.15
C GLU A 155 -10.27 -4.46 11.91
N VAL A 156 -9.75 -4.07 10.75
CA VAL A 156 -10.46 -4.14 9.46
C VAL A 156 -10.63 -5.60 9.03
N ALA A 157 -9.59 -6.43 9.16
CA ALA A 157 -9.67 -7.86 8.89
C ALA A 157 -10.71 -8.55 9.78
N ASP A 158 -10.73 -8.24 11.09
CA ASP A 158 -11.70 -8.79 12.05
C ASP A 158 -13.14 -8.42 11.68
N GLN A 159 -13.39 -7.16 11.31
CA GLN A 159 -14.71 -6.68 10.82
C GLN A 159 -15.17 -7.41 9.56
N LEU A 160 -14.24 -7.90 8.74
CA LEU A 160 -14.50 -8.65 7.51
C LEU A 160 -14.42 -10.17 7.69
N GLN A 161 -14.18 -10.64 8.92
CA GLN A 161 -14.00 -12.04 9.26
C GLN A 161 -12.86 -12.71 8.48
N VAL A 162 -11.79 -11.96 8.21
CA VAL A 162 -10.56 -12.48 7.60
C VAL A 162 -9.63 -12.93 8.72
N VAL A 163 -9.27 -14.22 8.72
CA VAL A 163 -8.43 -14.81 9.77
C VAL A 163 -6.95 -14.66 9.41
N ARG A 164 -6.18 -14.08 10.33
CA ARG A 164 -4.73 -13.97 10.19
C ARG A 164 -4.06 -15.34 10.21
N THR A 165 -3.11 -15.52 9.28
CA THR A 165 -2.12 -16.61 9.33
C THR A 165 -0.74 -16.03 9.65
N GLY A 166 -0.03 -16.64 10.60
CA GLY A 166 1.25 -16.14 11.09
C GLY A 166 1.12 -15.12 12.23
N LYS A 167 2.25 -14.53 12.62
CA LYS A 167 2.35 -13.65 13.79
C LYS A 167 2.09 -12.19 13.41
N GLN A 168 1.18 -11.53 14.13
CA GLN A 168 0.91 -10.10 13.97
C GLN A 168 2.18 -9.27 14.19
N HIS A 169 2.32 -8.17 13.44
CA HIS A 169 3.49 -7.30 13.45
C HIS A 169 4.78 -7.95 12.89
N GLN A 170 4.62 -9.00 12.09
CA GLN A 170 5.68 -9.48 11.19
C GLN A 170 5.26 -9.28 9.75
N ALA A 171 6.18 -8.77 8.94
CA ALA A 171 5.84 -8.24 7.61
C ALA A 171 5.23 -9.30 6.69
N GLY A 172 5.68 -10.56 6.75
CA GLY A 172 5.11 -11.66 5.97
C GLY A 172 3.64 -11.89 6.30
N SER A 173 3.32 -12.06 7.59
CA SER A 173 1.93 -12.24 8.05
C SER A 173 1.04 -11.04 7.73
N ASP A 174 1.56 -9.82 7.91
CA ASP A 174 0.84 -8.59 7.60
C ASP A 174 0.59 -8.44 6.08
N SER A 175 1.54 -8.85 5.23
CA SER A 175 1.36 -8.83 3.77
C SER A 175 0.27 -9.80 3.30
N LEU A 176 0.21 -11.00 3.89
CA LEU A 176 -0.82 -11.98 3.58
C LEU A 176 -2.20 -11.49 4.03
N LEU A 177 -2.28 -10.94 5.25
CA LEU A 177 -3.52 -10.37 5.76
C LEU A 177 -3.98 -9.19 4.90
N THR A 178 -3.05 -8.37 4.41
CA THR A 178 -3.34 -7.26 3.48
C THR A 178 -3.98 -7.78 2.20
N ALA A 179 -3.38 -8.76 1.53
CA ALA A 179 -3.92 -9.36 0.31
C ALA A 179 -5.33 -9.93 0.53
N GLN A 180 -5.50 -10.78 1.56
CA GLN A 180 -6.80 -11.38 1.88
C GLN A 180 -7.87 -10.34 2.20
N THR A 181 -7.50 -9.29 2.94
CA THR A 181 -8.40 -8.19 3.29
C THR A 181 -8.81 -7.39 2.06
N PHE A 182 -7.88 -7.10 1.15
CA PHE A 182 -8.18 -6.42 -0.12
C PHE A 182 -9.22 -7.19 -0.93
N PHE A 183 -9.00 -8.49 -1.17
CA PHE A 183 -9.94 -9.30 -1.95
C PHE A 183 -11.31 -9.41 -1.27
N LYS A 184 -11.34 -9.46 0.07
CA LYS A 184 -12.59 -9.45 0.82
C LYS A 184 -13.35 -8.13 0.70
N ILE A 185 -12.65 -7.00 0.70
CA ILE A 185 -13.24 -5.67 0.45
C ILE A 185 -13.77 -5.58 -0.97
N LYS A 186 -12.97 -6.00 -1.96
CA LYS A 186 -13.35 -6.01 -3.38
C LYS A 186 -14.62 -6.82 -3.59
N GLN A 187 -14.66 -8.06 -3.09
CA GLN A 187 -15.84 -8.92 -3.15
C GLN A 187 -17.05 -8.28 -2.45
N ARG A 188 -16.89 -7.78 -1.23
CA ARG A 188 -18.06 -7.37 -0.42
C ARG A 188 -18.67 -6.05 -0.86
N PHE A 189 -17.86 -5.11 -1.36
CA PHE A 189 -18.31 -3.74 -1.59
C PHE A 189 -18.22 -3.30 -3.05
N PHE A 190 -17.44 -4.00 -3.87
CA PHE A 190 -17.10 -3.54 -5.22
C PHE A 190 -17.22 -4.62 -6.29
N GLU A 191 -17.90 -5.75 -6.03
CA GLU A 191 -18.01 -6.87 -6.98
C GLU A 191 -18.57 -6.41 -8.33
N ASP A 192 -19.62 -5.60 -8.32
CA ASP A 192 -20.33 -5.16 -9.53
C ASP A 192 -19.80 -3.85 -10.14
N ASN A 193 -18.90 -3.13 -9.45
CA ASN A 193 -18.46 -1.80 -9.89
C ASN A 193 -16.95 -1.56 -9.74
N TRP A 194 -16.15 -2.61 -9.56
CA TRP A 194 -14.70 -2.50 -9.41
C TRP A 194 -14.06 -1.67 -10.53
N ASP A 195 -14.46 -1.88 -11.78
CA ASP A 195 -13.89 -1.17 -12.93
C ASP A 195 -14.17 0.35 -12.91
N GLN A 196 -15.20 0.77 -12.19
CA GLN A 196 -15.50 2.19 -11.96
C GLN A 196 -14.73 2.73 -10.76
N ILE A 197 -14.56 1.93 -9.70
CA ILE A 197 -13.91 2.33 -8.45
C ILE A 197 -12.39 2.35 -8.57
N ALA A 198 -11.79 1.33 -9.19
CA ALA A 198 -10.34 1.15 -9.22
C ALA A 198 -9.61 2.39 -9.78
N PRO A 199 -10.00 2.99 -10.93
CA PRO A 199 -9.35 4.18 -11.47
C PRO A 199 -9.40 5.41 -10.55
N THR A 200 -10.35 5.47 -9.61
CA THR A 200 -10.50 6.60 -8.69
C THR A 200 -9.52 6.56 -7.50
N VAL A 201 -8.97 5.38 -7.21
CA VAL A 201 -8.09 5.12 -6.06
C VAL A 201 -6.71 4.59 -6.45
N GLU A 202 -6.52 4.19 -7.70
CA GLU A 202 -5.24 3.67 -8.20
C GLU A 202 -4.11 4.67 -7.99
N GLY A 203 -3.02 4.21 -7.38
CA GLY A 203 -1.84 5.02 -7.10
C GLY A 203 -2.00 6.07 -6.00
N HIS A 204 -3.18 6.16 -5.35
CA HIS A 204 -3.39 7.04 -4.21
C HIS A 204 -2.90 6.39 -2.91
N LEU A 205 -2.11 7.15 -2.15
CA LEU A 205 -1.53 6.70 -0.88
C LEU A 205 -2.18 7.47 0.27
N TYR A 206 -2.72 6.74 1.25
CA TYR A 206 -3.43 7.36 2.36
C TYR A 206 -2.52 8.28 3.18
N GLY A 207 -2.98 9.51 3.42
CA GLY A 207 -2.24 10.51 4.19
C GLY A 207 -1.16 11.25 3.40
N LEU A 208 -1.01 11.01 2.11
CA LEU A 208 -0.07 11.72 1.23
C LEU A 208 -0.80 12.42 0.08
N GLY A 209 -0.18 13.48 -0.46
CA GLY A 209 -0.76 14.28 -1.54
C GLY A 209 -2.11 14.87 -1.17
N ASN A 210 -3.03 14.87 -2.14
CA ASN A 210 -4.38 15.42 -1.98
C ASN A 210 -5.29 14.55 -1.09
N THR A 211 -4.83 13.39 -0.60
CA THR A 211 -5.62 12.53 0.29
C THR A 211 -5.71 13.07 1.72
N LEU A 212 -4.89 14.08 2.04
CA LEU A 212 -4.87 14.78 3.34
C LEU A 212 -6.14 15.60 3.59
N SER A 213 -6.81 16.07 2.54
CA SER A 213 -8.02 16.90 2.61
C SER A 213 -9.33 16.13 2.37
N SER A 214 -9.26 14.87 1.91
CA SER A 214 -10.43 14.03 1.67
C SER A 214 -10.99 13.43 2.98
N THR A 215 -11.70 14.25 3.75
CA THR A 215 -12.68 13.77 4.75
C THR A 215 -14.01 13.39 4.11
N SER A 216 -14.26 13.85 2.88
CA SER A 216 -15.42 13.51 2.08
C SER A 216 -15.18 12.25 1.24
N PRO A 217 -16.21 11.42 0.96
CA PRO A 217 -16.11 10.38 -0.06
C PRO A 217 -15.63 11.01 -1.37
N PHE A 218 -14.73 10.34 -2.08
CA PHE A 218 -14.27 10.76 -3.41
C PHE A 218 -15.47 10.71 -4.36
N VAL A 219 -16.17 11.84 -4.51
CA VAL A 219 -17.12 12.07 -5.59
C VAL A 219 -16.32 12.68 -6.72
N GLN A 220 -16.14 11.97 -7.83
CA GLN A 220 -15.56 12.56 -9.03
C GLN A 220 -16.54 13.57 -9.63
N ASN A 221 -16.02 14.73 -10.03
CA ASN A 221 -16.66 15.64 -10.97
C ASN A 221 -17.02 14.86 -12.25
N THR A 222 -18.30 14.72 -12.52
CA THR A 222 -18.81 14.40 -13.86
C THR A 222 -19.05 15.71 -14.60
N ASP A 223 -18.01 16.29 -15.21
CA ASP A 223 -18.23 17.24 -16.31
C ASP A 223 -18.49 16.43 -17.59
N VAL A 224 -19.72 15.94 -17.71
CA VAL A 224 -20.29 15.55 -19.00
C VAL A 224 -21.08 16.78 -19.47
N PRO A 225 -20.76 17.38 -20.64
CA PRO A 225 -21.56 18.49 -21.15
C PRO A 225 -22.98 18.00 -21.44
N THR A 226 -23.96 18.59 -20.76
CA THR A 226 -25.39 18.41 -21.05
C THR A 226 -25.64 18.79 -22.51
N PRO A 227 -26.30 17.96 -23.34
CA PRO A 227 -26.75 18.40 -24.66
C PRO A 227 -27.85 19.45 -24.47
N GLU A 228 -27.71 20.59 -25.15
CA GLU A 228 -28.73 21.64 -25.15
C GLU A 228 -30.08 21.13 -25.67
N PRO A 229 -31.21 21.59 -25.10
CA PRO A 229 -32.52 21.23 -25.61
C PRO A 229 -32.74 21.89 -26.97
N HIS A 230 -32.96 21.06 -27.99
CA HIS A 230 -33.45 21.47 -29.30
C HIS A 230 -34.73 22.30 -29.14
N THR A 231 -34.67 23.58 -29.49
CA THR A 231 -35.84 24.42 -29.70
C THR A 231 -36.52 23.97 -30.98
N SER A 232 -37.64 23.24 -30.86
CA SER A 232 -38.54 23.01 -31.98
C SER A 232 -39.31 24.30 -32.26
N SER A 233 -38.93 24.99 -33.33
CA SER A 233 -39.74 26.02 -33.96
C SER A 233 -41.02 25.37 -34.53
N THR A 234 -42.17 25.84 -34.07
CA THR A 234 -43.45 25.66 -34.77
C THR A 234 -43.39 26.39 -36.12
N PRO A 235 -43.76 25.76 -37.24
CA PRO A 235 -44.11 26.50 -38.44
C PRO A 235 -45.59 26.90 -38.38
N GLU A 236 -45.85 28.19 -38.54
CA GLU A 236 -47.14 28.72 -38.94
C GLU A 236 -47.43 28.30 -40.38
N SER A 237 -48.49 27.52 -40.60
CA SER A 237 -49.57 27.71 -41.60
C SER A 237 -50.53 26.52 -41.60
#